data_AF-A0A6V7WZQ1-F1
#
_entry.id   AF-A0A6V7WZQ1-F1
#
_cell.length_a   1.000
_cell.length_b   1.000
_cell.length_c   1.000
_cell.angle_alpha   90.00
_cell.angle_beta   90.00
_cell.angle_gamma   90.00
#
_symmetry.space_group_name_H-M   'P 1'
#
loop_
_entity.id
_entity.type
_entity.pdbx_description
1 polymer ?
#
loop_
_entity_poly.entity_id
_entity_poly.type
_entity_poly.pdbx_seq_one_letter_code
_entity_poly.pdbx_strand_id
1 'polypeptide(L)'
;MLVITIFLFLTLTTNILDAHNPICLENNCSSPATSIIKNNVDVDALFNAIDMPHCIWQCITNLRVEMTQFLLFNNTYEHFQNLCNESDKAKKCIHHGLCLSASIFDSITSGIRSLCDGPKQHFIRKNEKCLRQNLDNLNQKCEQKCHLLNSIAEFSHRQDLKGHSIAHALELLSHMGGICRASNCFLPCFREELNKTCPRAGGVITDGLLRPFYQLANFIKKGGRGLRKIVKEKLPNECLFLTEKSSLDKIVNPNKH
;
A
#
# COMPACT_ATOMS: atom_id res chain seq x y z
N MET A 1 0.05 -1.27 -2.91
CA MET A 1 -0.97 -1.39 -1.85
C MET A 1 -0.62 -0.62 -0.57
N LEU A 2 0.55 -0.82 0.03
CA LEU A 2 0.93 -0.09 1.27
C LEU A 2 0.81 1.43 1.09
N VAL A 3 1.30 1.95 -0.04
CA VAL A 3 1.18 3.35 -0.46
C VAL A 3 -0.28 3.83 -0.39
N ILE A 4 -1.20 3.10 -1.04
CA ILE A 4 -2.62 3.49 -1.07
C ILE A 4 -3.25 3.47 0.31
N THR A 5 -2.93 2.46 1.12
CA THR A 5 -3.36 2.39 2.51
C THR A 5 -2.87 3.61 3.28
N ILE A 6 -1.60 3.96 3.16
CA ILE A 6 -1.00 5.01 3.97
C ILE A 6 -1.60 6.38 3.61
N PHE A 7 -1.74 6.69 2.31
CA PHE A 7 -2.42 7.90 1.85
C PHE A 7 -3.85 8.00 2.39
N LEU A 8 -4.61 6.90 2.31
CA LEU A 8 -5.97 6.85 2.80
C LEU A 8 -6.07 6.96 4.32
N PHE A 9 -5.19 6.32 5.08
CA PHE A 9 -5.21 6.41 6.54
C PHE A 9 -4.81 7.81 7.01
N LEU A 10 -3.73 8.39 6.48
CA LEU A 10 -3.24 9.67 6.95
C LEU A 10 -4.21 10.80 6.61
N THR A 11 -4.78 10.84 5.41
CA THR A 11 -5.82 11.83 5.06
C THR A 11 -7.09 11.70 5.90
N LEU A 12 -7.45 10.49 6.32
CA LEU A 12 -8.67 10.26 7.08
C LEU A 12 -8.47 10.43 8.59
N THR A 13 -7.26 10.23 9.12
CA THR A 13 -6.94 10.44 10.54
C THR A 13 -6.47 11.86 10.86
N THR A 14 -5.94 12.62 9.89
CA THR A 14 -5.55 14.03 10.09
C THR A 14 -6.73 14.99 10.13
N ASN A 15 -7.94 14.57 9.77
CA ASN A 15 -9.19 15.34 10.02
C ASN A 15 -9.52 15.54 11.53
N ILE A 16 -8.61 15.18 12.45
CA ILE A 16 -8.81 15.24 13.90
C ILE A 16 -7.78 16.15 14.60
N LEU A 17 -6.74 16.69 13.96
CA LEU A 17 -5.83 17.65 14.61
C LEU A 17 -5.36 18.78 13.68
N ASP A 18 -5.27 19.97 14.29
CA ASP A 18 -5.22 21.32 13.74
C ASP A 18 -4.05 21.73 12.82
N ALA A 19 -4.29 22.87 12.17
CA ALA A 19 -3.53 23.63 11.19
C ALA A 19 -2.15 24.14 11.65
N HIS A 20 -1.19 24.24 10.70
CA HIS A 20 -0.34 25.42 10.47
C HIS A 20 0.43 25.28 9.12
N ASN A 21 0.61 26.41 8.42
CA ASN A 21 1.25 26.59 7.10
C ASN A 21 2.71 27.09 7.30
N PRO A 22 3.67 26.94 6.36
CA PRO A 22 3.74 27.84 5.20
C PRO A 22 4.25 27.29 3.84
N ILE A 23 4.04 28.16 2.85
CA ILE A 23 4.25 28.20 1.40
C ILE A 23 5.72 28.06 0.94
N CYS A 24 5.95 27.48 -0.25
CA CYS A 24 7.04 27.90 -1.15
C CYS A 24 6.70 27.73 -2.64
N LEU A 25 7.23 28.67 -3.43
CA LEU A 25 6.92 29.05 -4.80
C LEU A 25 7.63 28.23 -5.89
N GLU A 26 7.03 28.33 -7.07
CA GLU A 26 7.36 27.82 -8.41
C GLU A 26 8.84 27.90 -8.82
N ASN A 27 9.29 26.94 -9.65
CA ASN A 27 9.71 27.22 -11.04
C ASN A 27 10.09 25.95 -11.84
N ASN A 28 9.35 25.76 -12.95
CA ASN A 28 9.70 25.19 -14.26
C ASN A 28 10.54 23.90 -14.39
N CYS A 29 9.91 22.85 -14.93
CA CYS A 29 10.57 21.81 -15.72
C CYS A 29 9.68 21.27 -16.85
N SER A 30 10.04 21.56 -18.10
CA SER A 30 9.66 20.84 -19.33
C SER A 30 10.95 20.27 -19.94
N SER A 31 11.07 19.03 -20.40
CA SER A 31 10.43 18.45 -21.61
C SER A 31 10.66 16.91 -21.67
N PRO A 32 10.07 16.18 -22.63
CA PRO A 32 9.87 14.73 -22.58
C PRO A 32 10.98 13.92 -23.26
N ALA A 33 11.18 12.68 -22.80
CA ALA A 33 11.77 11.63 -23.61
C ALA A 33 11.26 10.24 -23.16
N THR A 34 10.58 9.59 -24.10
CA THR A 34 10.26 8.16 -24.10
C THR A 34 11.53 7.31 -23.94
N SER A 35 11.60 6.49 -22.89
CA SER A 35 12.51 5.36 -22.78
C SER A 35 11.83 4.24 -22.00
N ILE A 36 12.01 3.01 -22.46
CA ILE A 36 11.56 1.75 -21.86
C ILE A 36 11.73 1.81 -20.34
N ILE A 37 10.61 1.89 -19.60
CA ILE A 37 10.62 2.14 -18.16
C ILE A 37 11.17 0.89 -17.47
N LYS A 38 12.42 0.96 -17.04
CA LYS A 38 12.89 0.17 -15.91
C LYS A 38 12.10 0.72 -14.71
N ASN A 39 11.10 -0.01 -14.24
CA ASN A 39 10.14 0.41 -13.21
C ASN A 39 10.84 0.78 -11.88
N ASN A 40 11.45 1.96 -11.83
CA ASN A 40 12.16 2.46 -10.67
C ASN A 40 11.16 3.19 -9.77
N VAL A 41 10.40 2.47 -8.95
CA VAL A 41 9.49 3.12 -8.00
C VAL A 41 10.31 3.94 -7.01
N ASP A 42 10.05 5.25 -6.95
CA ASP A 42 10.66 6.14 -5.95
C ASP A 42 9.90 5.99 -4.62
N VAL A 43 10.28 4.96 -3.85
CA VAL A 43 9.67 4.66 -2.55
C VAL A 43 9.83 5.83 -1.58
N ASP A 44 10.94 6.56 -1.64
CA ASP A 44 11.16 7.72 -0.77
C ASP A 44 10.20 8.85 -1.09
N ALA A 45 9.96 9.16 -2.36
CA ALA A 45 8.94 10.12 -2.75
C ALA A 45 7.54 9.74 -2.25
N LEU A 46 7.17 8.45 -2.34
CA LEU A 46 5.86 7.97 -1.87
C LEU A 46 5.66 8.15 -0.36
N PHE A 47 6.71 7.94 0.40
CA PHE A 47 6.67 8.11 1.84
C PHE A 47 6.86 9.59 2.29
N ASN A 48 7.54 10.42 1.50
CA ASN A 48 7.62 11.86 1.76
C ASN A 48 6.26 12.52 1.48
N ALA A 49 5.55 12.09 0.45
CA ALA A 49 4.26 12.63 0.03
C ALA A 49 3.12 12.46 1.05
N ILE A 50 3.32 11.60 2.03
CA ILE A 50 2.36 11.32 3.11
C ILE A 50 2.74 12.00 4.41
N ASP A 51 3.76 12.86 4.42
CA ASP A 51 4.24 13.60 5.60
C ASP A 51 4.45 12.70 6.83
N MET A 52 5.16 11.58 6.62
CA MET A 52 5.37 10.59 7.67
C MET A 52 6.13 11.23 8.85
N PRO A 53 5.62 11.10 10.10
CA PRO A 53 6.28 11.69 11.25
C PRO A 53 7.73 11.25 11.38
N HIS A 54 8.62 12.19 11.75
CA HIS A 54 10.05 11.95 11.84
C HIS A 54 10.40 10.73 12.73
N CYS A 55 9.64 10.52 13.82
CA CYS A 55 9.82 9.35 14.70
C CYS A 55 9.58 8.01 13.98
N ILE A 56 8.64 7.93 13.05
CA ILE A 56 8.47 6.73 12.21
C ILE A 56 9.62 6.64 11.21
N TRP A 57 10.00 7.77 10.61
CA TRP A 57 10.99 7.84 9.54
C TRP A 57 12.34 7.22 9.92
N GLN A 58 12.81 7.52 11.13
CA GLN A 58 14.05 6.94 11.68
C GLN A 58 13.98 5.43 11.88
N CYS A 59 12.79 4.90 12.19
CA CYS A 59 12.59 3.48 12.48
C CYS A 59 12.39 2.60 11.24
N ILE A 60 12.05 3.17 10.08
CA ILE A 60 11.66 2.40 8.89
C ILE A 60 12.70 2.41 7.76
N THR A 61 13.91 2.93 7.99
CA THR A 61 14.95 3.03 6.95
C THR A 61 15.22 1.70 6.25
N ASN A 62 15.48 0.63 6.99
CA ASN A 62 15.71 -0.69 6.40
C ASN A 62 14.43 -1.31 5.80
N LEU A 63 13.28 -1.05 6.43
CA LEU A 63 11.99 -1.51 5.93
C LEU A 63 11.71 -0.94 4.53
N ARG A 64 12.06 0.33 4.27
CA ARG A 64 11.94 0.96 2.95
C ARG A 64 12.79 0.26 1.90
N VAL A 65 14.03 -0.07 2.23
CA VAL A 65 14.94 -0.79 1.32
C VAL A 65 14.34 -2.13 0.91
N GLU A 66 13.86 -2.93 1.86
CA GLU A 66 13.23 -4.22 1.55
C GLU A 66 11.90 -4.06 0.80
N MET A 67 11.16 -2.97 1.02
CA MET A 67 9.97 -2.67 0.22
C MET A 67 10.32 -2.38 -1.24
N THR A 68 11.39 -1.61 -1.49
CA THR A 68 11.88 -1.37 -2.84
C THR A 68 12.26 -2.68 -3.53
N GLN A 69 13.02 -3.55 -2.85
CA GLN A 69 13.41 -4.84 -3.42
C GLN A 69 12.21 -5.76 -3.68
N PHE A 70 11.24 -5.79 -2.77
CA PHE A 70 10.01 -6.57 -2.94
C PHE A 70 9.20 -6.13 -4.18
N LEU A 71 9.24 -4.84 -4.54
CA LEU A 71 8.57 -4.32 -5.74
C LEU A 71 9.27 -4.69 -7.05
N LEU A 72 10.49 -5.24 -7.02
CA LEU A 72 11.20 -5.65 -8.23
C LEU A 72 10.74 -7.02 -8.77
N PHE A 73 9.91 -7.75 -8.02
CA PHE A 73 9.44 -9.10 -8.37
C PHE A 73 10.58 -10.07 -8.76
N ASN A 74 11.66 -10.02 -7.97
CA ASN A 74 12.84 -10.87 -8.07
C ASN A 74 13.24 -11.31 -6.66
N ASN A 75 13.35 -12.62 -6.41
CA ASN A 75 13.49 -13.21 -5.07
C ASN A 75 12.41 -12.68 -4.10
N THR A 76 11.17 -12.59 -4.57
CA THR A 76 10.07 -11.94 -3.83
C THR A 76 9.82 -12.60 -2.49
N TYR A 77 9.95 -13.93 -2.40
CA TYR A 77 9.72 -14.66 -1.15
C TYR A 77 10.77 -14.30 -0.09
N GLU A 78 12.04 -14.21 -0.48
CA GLU A 78 13.16 -13.82 0.36
C GLU A 78 13.01 -12.39 0.85
N HIS A 79 12.71 -11.45 -0.05
CA HIS A 79 12.42 -10.06 0.34
C HIS A 79 11.18 -9.95 1.22
N PHE A 80 10.18 -10.81 1.04
CA PHE A 80 9.05 -10.88 1.96
C PHE A 80 9.46 -11.33 3.37
N GLN A 81 10.35 -12.31 3.51
CA GLN A 81 10.87 -12.70 4.83
C GLN A 81 11.68 -11.57 5.48
N ASN A 82 12.48 -10.84 4.69
CA ASN A 82 13.21 -9.69 5.20
C ASN A 82 12.26 -8.55 5.61
N LEU A 83 11.21 -8.29 4.82
CA LEU A 83 10.13 -7.36 5.17
C LEU A 83 9.48 -7.73 6.50
N CYS A 84 9.26 -9.02 6.78
CA CYS A 84 8.74 -9.45 8.07
C CYS A 84 9.67 -9.05 9.23
N ASN A 85 10.97 -9.30 9.08
CA ASN A 85 11.97 -8.98 10.09
C ASN A 85 12.11 -7.47 10.31
N GLU A 86 12.23 -6.69 9.23
CA GLU A 86 12.39 -5.23 9.31
C GLU A 86 11.09 -4.56 9.78
N SER A 87 9.92 -5.10 9.46
CA SER A 87 8.64 -4.58 9.97
C SER A 87 8.51 -4.78 11.49
N ASP A 88 8.99 -5.90 12.04
CA ASP A 88 8.99 -6.14 13.49
C ASP A 88 9.98 -5.22 14.21
N LYS A 89 11.18 -5.04 13.66
CA LYS A 89 12.18 -4.08 14.18
C LYS A 89 11.63 -2.65 14.17
N ALA A 90 11.05 -2.22 13.06
CA ALA A 90 10.43 -0.90 12.94
C ALA A 90 9.32 -0.69 13.97
N LYS A 91 8.44 -1.69 14.15
CA LYS A 91 7.38 -1.64 15.16
C LYS A 91 7.96 -1.45 16.56
N LYS A 92 8.95 -2.25 16.95
CA LYS A 92 9.61 -2.15 18.27
C LYS A 92 10.23 -0.77 18.47
N CYS A 93 10.92 -0.23 17.47
CA CYS A 93 11.50 1.11 17.50
C CYS A 93 10.42 2.20 17.71
N ILE A 94 9.33 2.16 16.94
CA ILE A 94 8.24 3.16 17.00
C ILE A 94 7.53 3.14 18.37
N HIS A 95 7.24 1.94 18.88
CA HIS A 95 6.56 1.79 20.17
C HIS A 95 7.46 2.12 21.36
N HIS A 96 8.78 1.92 21.25
CA HIS A 96 9.73 2.33 22.29
C HIS A 96 9.91 3.86 22.35
N GLY A 97 9.91 4.53 21.20
CA GLY A 97 10.14 5.98 21.09
C GLY A 97 8.95 6.88 21.45
N LEU A 98 7.87 6.36 22.05
CA LEU A 98 6.63 7.10 22.39
C LEU A 98 6.04 7.89 21.20
N CYS A 99 6.16 7.35 19.98
CA CYS A 99 5.65 8.00 18.77
C CYS A 99 4.11 7.95 18.75
N LEU A 100 3.45 9.12 18.82
CA LEU A 100 1.97 9.24 18.89
C LEU A 100 1.25 8.54 17.71
N SER A 101 1.93 8.42 16.57
CA SER A 101 1.44 7.80 15.34
C SER A 101 1.70 6.28 15.25
N ALA A 102 2.10 5.62 16.34
CA ALA A 102 2.34 4.18 16.38
C ALA A 102 1.13 3.34 15.93
N SER A 103 -0.09 3.78 16.26
CA SER A 103 -1.35 3.12 15.86
C SER A 103 -1.60 3.16 14.35
N ILE A 104 -1.17 4.24 13.68
CA ILE A 104 -1.23 4.36 12.23
C ILE A 104 -0.27 3.35 11.61
N PHE A 105 0.97 3.27 12.12
CA PHE A 105 1.96 2.28 11.69
C PHE A 105 1.43 0.84 11.84
N ASP A 106 0.81 0.52 12.98
CA ASP A 106 0.22 -0.80 13.23
C ASP A 106 -0.93 -1.15 12.26
N SER A 107 -1.65 -0.13 11.79
CA SER A 107 -2.76 -0.29 10.85
C SER A 107 -2.26 -0.52 9.43
N ILE A 108 -1.31 0.30 8.96
CA ILE A 108 -0.74 0.19 7.62
C ILE A 108 0.05 -1.11 7.44
N THR A 109 0.74 -1.57 8.48
CA THR A 109 1.50 -2.83 8.49
C THR A 109 0.69 -4.05 8.91
N SER A 110 -0.61 -3.87 9.23
CA SER A 110 -1.46 -4.97 9.73
C SER A 110 -1.52 -6.17 8.79
N GLY A 111 -1.42 -5.92 7.48
CA GLY A 111 -1.36 -6.96 6.46
C GLY A 111 -0.08 -7.80 6.54
N ILE A 112 1.08 -7.13 6.54
CA ILE A 112 2.41 -7.75 6.70
C ILE A 112 2.43 -8.58 7.99
N ARG A 113 2.09 -7.97 9.12
CA ARG A 113 2.00 -8.64 10.43
C ARG A 113 1.13 -9.89 10.37
N SER A 114 -0.05 -9.81 9.74
CA SER A 114 -0.95 -10.97 9.65
C SER A 114 -0.33 -12.19 8.96
N LEU A 115 0.57 -11.96 8.01
CA LEU A 115 1.28 -12.97 7.24
C LEU A 115 2.60 -13.39 7.88
N CYS A 116 3.26 -12.50 8.63
CA CYS A 116 4.59 -12.71 9.20
C CYS A 116 4.58 -13.42 10.55
N ASP A 117 3.78 -12.96 11.50
CA ASP A 117 3.72 -13.45 12.90
C ASP A 117 2.28 -13.63 13.40
N GLY A 118 1.29 -13.37 12.52
CA GLY A 118 -0.12 -13.46 12.84
C GLY A 118 -0.79 -14.79 12.44
N PRO A 119 -2.14 -14.82 12.45
CA PRO A 119 -2.92 -16.04 12.22
C PRO A 119 -2.66 -16.75 10.88
N LYS A 120 -2.09 -16.06 9.89
CA LYS A 120 -1.87 -16.59 8.54
C LYS A 120 -0.44 -17.09 8.30
N GLN A 121 0.48 -16.89 9.25
CA GLN A 121 1.88 -17.31 9.12
C GLN A 121 2.01 -18.81 8.78
N HIS A 122 1.19 -19.66 9.41
CA HIS A 122 1.22 -21.10 9.18
C HIS A 122 0.95 -21.47 7.70
N PHE A 123 0.10 -20.70 7.00
CA PHE A 123 -0.14 -20.90 5.57
C PHE A 123 1.08 -20.53 4.72
N ILE A 124 1.78 -19.45 5.07
CA ILE A 124 3.02 -19.04 4.39
C ILE A 124 4.07 -20.15 4.55
N ARG A 125 4.33 -20.59 5.77
CA ARG A 125 5.30 -21.66 6.06
C ARG A 125 4.96 -22.97 5.37
N LYS A 126 3.68 -23.38 5.39
CA LYS A 126 3.24 -24.62 4.72
C LYS A 126 3.44 -24.59 3.20
N ASN A 127 3.37 -23.40 2.59
CA ASN A 127 3.53 -23.23 1.15
C ASN A 127 4.91 -22.70 0.75
N GLU A 128 5.88 -22.63 1.65
CA GLU A 128 7.19 -22.00 1.43
C GLU A 128 7.83 -22.44 0.12
N LYS A 129 7.98 -23.76 -0.10
CA LYS A 129 8.61 -24.28 -1.31
C LYS A 129 7.89 -23.83 -2.59
N CYS A 130 6.55 -23.87 -2.57
CA CYS A 130 5.75 -23.45 -3.71
C CYS A 130 5.87 -21.94 -3.97
N LEU A 131 5.78 -21.13 -2.90
CA LEU A 131 5.90 -19.67 -3.00
C LEU A 131 7.28 -19.28 -3.54
N ARG A 132 8.35 -19.82 -2.96
CA ARG A 132 9.72 -19.53 -3.39
C ARG A 132 9.96 -19.84 -4.86
N GLN A 133 9.37 -20.91 -5.38
CA GLN A 133 9.55 -21.33 -6.77
C GLN A 133 8.72 -20.53 -7.78
N ASN A 134 7.58 -19.97 -7.37
CA ASN A 134 6.57 -19.48 -8.32
C ASN A 134 6.24 -17.99 -8.18
N LEU A 135 6.51 -17.37 -7.03
CA LEU A 135 5.98 -16.05 -6.70
C LEU A 135 6.44 -14.96 -7.68
N ASP A 136 7.71 -14.98 -8.10
CA ASP A 136 8.27 -14.00 -9.04
C ASP A 136 7.57 -14.07 -10.41
N ASN A 137 7.47 -15.26 -10.99
CA ASN A 137 6.81 -15.47 -12.27
C ASN A 137 5.32 -15.07 -12.22
N LEU A 138 4.63 -15.41 -11.13
CA LEU A 138 3.22 -15.05 -10.92
C LEU A 138 3.05 -13.53 -10.81
N ASN A 139 3.91 -12.85 -10.07
CA ASN A 139 3.89 -11.39 -9.96
C ASN A 139 4.16 -10.71 -11.30
N GLN A 140 5.21 -11.16 -12.03
CA GLN A 140 5.54 -10.62 -13.35
C GLN A 140 4.40 -10.83 -14.35
N LYS A 141 3.76 -12.00 -14.34
CA LYS A 141 2.59 -12.29 -15.18
C LYS A 141 1.43 -11.32 -14.91
N CYS A 142 1.12 -11.07 -13.64
CA CYS A 142 0.06 -10.13 -13.28
C CYS A 142 0.46 -8.67 -13.52
N GLU A 143 1.74 -8.33 -13.36
CA GLU A 143 2.27 -7.01 -13.70
C GLU A 143 2.18 -6.71 -15.19
N GLN A 144 2.58 -7.64 -16.06
CA GLN A 144 2.45 -7.50 -17.51
C GLN A 144 1.00 -7.26 -17.95
N LYS A 145 0.03 -7.80 -17.21
CA LYS A 145 -1.40 -7.64 -17.49
C LYS A 145 -1.98 -6.34 -16.92
N CYS A 146 -1.53 -5.92 -15.74
CA CYS A 146 -2.22 -4.89 -14.95
C CYS A 146 -1.41 -3.60 -14.77
N HIS A 147 -0.11 -3.59 -15.12
CA HIS A 147 0.78 -2.43 -15.06
C HIS A 147 0.79 -1.72 -13.69
N LEU A 148 0.81 -2.50 -12.61
CA LEU A 148 0.74 -1.95 -11.25
C LEU A 148 2.02 -1.20 -10.89
N LEU A 149 3.19 -1.77 -11.15
CA LEU A 149 4.46 -1.10 -10.89
C LEU A 149 4.63 0.13 -11.76
N ASN A 150 4.20 0.08 -13.03
CA ASN A 150 4.20 1.27 -13.90
C ASN A 150 3.34 2.37 -13.29
N SER A 151 2.11 2.06 -12.85
CA SER A 151 1.21 3.04 -12.25
C SER A 151 1.76 3.63 -10.94
N ILE A 152 2.45 2.81 -10.13
CA ILE A 152 3.11 3.28 -8.91
C ILE A 152 4.32 4.15 -9.26
N ALA A 153 5.13 3.76 -10.24
CA ALA A 153 6.30 4.52 -10.68
C ALA A 153 5.91 5.86 -11.29
N GLU A 154 4.89 5.90 -12.15
CA GLU A 154 4.36 7.16 -12.71
C GLU A 154 3.89 8.09 -11.60
N PHE A 155 3.14 7.55 -10.62
CA PHE A 155 2.71 8.34 -9.46
C PHE A 155 3.90 8.81 -8.63
N SER A 156 4.90 7.96 -8.36
CA SER A 156 6.05 8.30 -7.49
C SER A 156 6.96 9.39 -8.05
N HIS A 157 6.92 9.66 -9.36
CA HIS A 157 7.73 10.70 -10.00
C HIS A 157 6.97 12.01 -10.25
N ARG A 158 5.73 12.10 -9.78
CA ARG A 158 4.94 13.33 -9.90
C ARG A 158 5.58 14.47 -9.11
N GLN A 159 5.71 15.64 -9.75
CA GLN A 159 6.34 16.81 -9.14
C GLN A 159 5.52 17.35 -7.96
N ASP A 160 4.19 17.23 -8.05
CA ASP A 160 3.24 17.59 -7.02
C ASP A 160 3.17 16.58 -5.87
N LEU A 161 4.05 15.58 -5.77
CA LEU A 161 4.19 14.82 -4.53
C LEU A 161 4.85 15.62 -3.40
N LYS A 162 5.51 16.72 -3.73
CA LYS A 162 6.24 17.56 -2.77
C LYS A 162 5.29 18.58 -2.15
N GLY A 163 4.72 18.24 -1.00
CA GLY A 163 3.89 19.17 -0.22
C GLY A 163 3.55 18.62 1.17
N HIS A 164 3.37 19.53 2.13
CA HIS A 164 3.25 19.20 3.57
C HIS A 164 1.91 19.64 4.17
N SER A 165 0.83 19.70 3.37
CA SER A 165 -0.49 20.12 3.87
C SER A 165 -1.55 19.03 3.70
N ILE A 166 -2.60 19.08 4.53
CA ILE A 166 -3.76 18.19 4.40
C ILE A 166 -4.46 18.39 3.07
N ALA A 167 -4.56 19.64 2.59
CA ALA A 167 -5.12 19.95 1.28
C ALA A 167 -4.32 19.26 0.17
N HIS A 168 -2.98 19.28 0.27
CA HIS A 168 -2.07 18.57 -0.61
C HIS A 168 -2.30 17.06 -0.56
N ALA A 169 -2.38 16.47 0.63
CA ALA A 169 -2.64 15.05 0.79
C ALA A 169 -4.00 14.62 0.20
N LEU A 170 -5.04 15.45 0.33
CA LEU A 170 -6.34 15.23 -0.28
C LEU A 170 -6.33 15.38 -1.80
N GLU A 171 -5.54 16.32 -2.33
CA GLU A 171 -5.30 16.48 -3.77
C GLU A 171 -4.60 15.25 -4.35
N LEU A 172 -3.58 14.74 -3.64
CA LEU A 172 -2.87 13.52 -4.02
C LEU A 172 -3.80 12.30 -4.09
N LEU A 173 -4.83 12.20 -3.24
CA LEU A 173 -5.84 11.13 -3.35
C LEU A 173 -6.53 11.13 -4.72
N SER A 174 -6.83 12.31 -5.26
CA SER A 174 -7.51 12.46 -6.56
C SER A 174 -6.66 11.92 -7.72
N HIS A 175 -5.36 11.76 -7.50
CA HIS A 175 -4.39 11.30 -8.49
C HIS A 175 -4.08 9.81 -8.41
N MET A 176 -4.67 9.10 -7.43
CA MET A 176 -4.42 7.67 -7.23
C MET A 176 -5.23 6.77 -8.16
N GLY A 177 -6.06 7.33 -9.04
CA GLY A 177 -6.95 6.58 -9.94
C GLY A 177 -6.22 5.51 -10.76
N GLY A 178 -5.03 5.83 -11.29
CA GLY A 178 -4.19 4.87 -12.02
C GLY A 178 -3.75 3.69 -11.15
N ILE A 179 -3.21 3.96 -9.95
CA ILE A 179 -2.79 2.91 -9.00
C ILE A 179 -3.99 2.06 -8.57
N CYS A 180 -5.14 2.68 -8.29
CA CYS A 180 -6.32 1.95 -7.85
C CYS A 180 -6.89 1.05 -8.96
N ARG A 181 -6.95 1.55 -10.19
CA ARG A 181 -7.34 0.75 -11.38
C ARG A 181 -6.41 -0.44 -11.57
N ALA A 182 -5.10 -0.21 -11.55
CA ALA A 182 -4.11 -1.26 -11.69
C ALA A 182 -4.19 -2.27 -10.52
N SER A 183 -4.41 -1.80 -9.29
CA SER A 183 -4.57 -2.66 -8.11
C SER A 183 -5.84 -3.52 -8.20
N ASN A 184 -6.95 -2.95 -8.67
CA ASN A 184 -8.21 -3.66 -8.87
C ASN A 184 -8.10 -4.75 -9.95
N CYS A 185 -7.14 -4.62 -10.89
CA CYS A 185 -6.77 -5.68 -11.83
C CYS A 185 -5.80 -6.70 -11.21
N PHE A 186 -4.73 -6.20 -10.59
CA PHE A 186 -3.60 -7.01 -10.12
C PHE A 186 -4.02 -7.96 -9.01
N LEU A 187 -4.83 -7.51 -8.05
CA LEU A 187 -5.19 -8.32 -6.88
C LEU A 187 -5.99 -9.58 -7.24
N PRO A 188 -7.07 -9.51 -8.04
CA PRO A 188 -7.73 -10.71 -8.55
C PRO A 188 -6.80 -11.61 -9.36
N CYS A 189 -5.98 -11.04 -10.25
CA CYS A 189 -5.00 -11.82 -11.04
C CYS A 189 -4.05 -12.59 -10.13
N PHE A 190 -3.41 -11.90 -9.19
CA PHE A 190 -2.44 -12.47 -8.26
C PHE A 190 -3.07 -13.59 -7.44
N ARG A 191 -4.27 -13.37 -6.89
CA ARG A 191 -5.01 -14.38 -6.15
C ARG A 191 -5.28 -15.62 -6.98
N GLU A 192 -5.79 -15.45 -8.20
CA GLU A 192 -6.18 -16.56 -9.08
C GLU A 192 -4.99 -17.38 -9.53
N GLU A 193 -3.97 -16.71 -10.06
CA GLU A 193 -2.75 -17.35 -10.53
C GLU A 193 -2.04 -18.06 -9.37
N LEU A 194 -1.97 -17.42 -8.20
CA LEU A 194 -1.38 -18.06 -7.03
C LEU A 194 -2.23 -19.23 -6.51
N ASN A 195 -3.55 -19.17 -6.53
CA ASN A 195 -4.39 -20.31 -6.12
C ASN A 195 -4.29 -21.51 -7.07
N LYS A 196 -4.07 -21.26 -8.38
CA LYS A 196 -3.83 -22.33 -9.38
C LYS A 196 -2.51 -23.05 -9.11
N THR A 197 -1.48 -22.30 -8.72
CA THR A 197 -0.11 -22.83 -8.56
C THR A 197 0.18 -23.33 -7.14
N CYS A 198 -0.22 -22.57 -6.11
CA CYS A 198 -0.07 -22.89 -4.70
C CYS A 198 -1.47 -22.95 -4.04
N PRO A 199 -2.08 -24.15 -3.91
CA PRO A 199 -3.47 -24.29 -3.50
C PRO A 199 -3.80 -23.52 -2.22
N ARG A 200 -4.86 -22.70 -2.29
CA ARG A 200 -5.38 -21.82 -1.21
C ARG A 200 -4.46 -20.67 -0.78
N ALA A 201 -3.22 -20.58 -1.25
CA ALA A 201 -2.30 -19.52 -0.85
C ALA A 201 -2.74 -18.14 -1.37
N GLY A 202 -3.24 -18.08 -2.61
CA GLY A 202 -3.71 -16.85 -3.24
C GLY A 202 -4.75 -16.10 -2.44
N GLY A 203 -5.78 -16.81 -1.96
CA GLY A 203 -6.83 -16.21 -1.12
C GLY A 203 -6.30 -15.68 0.21
N VAL A 204 -5.46 -16.48 0.90
CA VAL A 204 -4.90 -16.12 2.22
C VAL A 204 -3.95 -14.93 2.14
N ILE A 205 -3.05 -14.91 1.16
CA ILE A 205 -2.10 -13.81 0.97
C ILE A 205 -2.84 -12.55 0.56
N THR A 206 -3.78 -12.63 -0.39
CA THR A 206 -4.57 -11.47 -0.83
C THR A 206 -5.40 -10.87 0.32
N ASP A 207 -6.04 -11.72 1.13
CA ASP A 207 -6.72 -11.27 2.36
C ASP A 207 -5.75 -10.63 3.37
N GLY A 208 -4.50 -11.11 3.42
CA GLY A 208 -3.43 -10.50 4.23
C GLY A 208 -3.11 -9.09 3.74
N LEU A 209 -2.83 -8.96 2.44
CA LEU A 209 -2.53 -7.69 1.79
C LEU A 209 -3.68 -6.67 1.93
N LEU A 210 -4.93 -7.13 1.89
CA LEU A 210 -6.12 -6.27 2.00
C LEU A 210 -6.48 -5.88 3.45
N ARG A 211 -5.84 -6.46 4.46
CA ARG A 211 -6.16 -6.22 5.88
C ARG A 211 -6.17 -4.73 6.28
N PRO A 212 -5.21 -3.90 5.84
CA PRO A 212 -5.26 -2.48 6.14
C PRO A 212 -6.51 -1.80 5.55
N PHE A 213 -6.95 -2.20 4.35
CA PHE A 213 -8.17 -1.68 3.74
C PHE A 213 -9.44 -2.12 4.47
N TYR A 214 -9.46 -3.32 5.05
CA TYR A 214 -10.56 -3.71 5.94
C TYR A 214 -10.64 -2.81 7.18
N GLN A 215 -9.49 -2.44 7.76
CA GLN A 215 -9.46 -1.49 8.88
C GLN A 215 -9.93 -0.10 8.44
N LEU A 216 -9.52 0.35 7.25
CA LEU A 216 -9.96 1.60 6.65
C LEU A 216 -11.47 1.63 6.42
N ALA A 217 -12.02 0.61 5.76
CA ALA A 217 -13.45 0.49 5.50
C ALA A 217 -14.26 0.50 6.80
N ASN A 218 -13.76 -0.14 7.86
CA ASN A 218 -14.38 -0.09 9.18
C ASN A 218 -14.29 1.31 9.81
N PHE A 219 -13.17 2.01 9.65
CA PHE A 219 -13.01 3.40 10.12
C PHE A 219 -14.01 4.33 9.41
N ILE A 220 -14.07 4.29 8.08
CA ILE A 220 -15.02 5.05 7.26
C ILE A 220 -16.47 4.72 7.64
N LYS A 221 -16.77 3.44 7.88
CA LYS A 221 -18.10 3.02 8.33
C LYS A 221 -18.46 3.63 9.67
N LYS A 222 -17.53 3.67 10.64
CA LYS A 222 -17.74 4.20 11.99
C LYS A 222 -17.78 5.73 12.05
N GLY A 223 -17.05 6.43 11.17
CA GLY A 223 -17.00 7.90 11.12
C GLY A 223 -18.28 8.60 10.62
N GLY A 224 -19.37 7.88 10.40
CA GLY A 224 -20.68 8.46 10.08
C GLY A 224 -20.84 8.92 8.62
N ARG A 225 -21.92 9.69 8.36
CA ARG A 225 -22.30 10.12 7.00
C ARG A 225 -21.34 11.15 6.40
N GLY A 226 -20.82 12.07 7.22
CA GLY A 226 -19.91 13.12 6.78
C GLY A 226 -18.62 12.56 6.19
N LEU A 227 -17.94 11.68 6.92
CA LEU A 227 -16.71 11.05 6.46
C LEU A 227 -16.91 10.25 5.17
N ARG A 228 -18.01 9.48 5.07
CA ARG A 228 -18.34 8.73 3.84
C ARG A 228 -18.55 9.64 2.64
N LYS A 229 -19.15 10.81 2.84
CA LYS A 229 -19.35 11.80 1.77
C LYS A 229 -18.00 12.34 1.29
N ILE A 230 -17.12 12.76 2.21
CA ILE A 230 -15.78 13.25 1.89
C ILE A 230 -14.98 12.20 1.12
N VAL A 231 -14.98 10.96 1.61
CA VAL A 231 -14.33 9.82 0.94
C VAL A 231 -14.84 9.69 -0.50
N LYS A 232 -16.16 9.66 -0.71
CA LYS A 232 -16.75 9.53 -2.05
C LYS A 232 -16.45 10.72 -2.98
N GLU A 233 -16.32 11.92 -2.43
CA GLU A 233 -16.05 13.13 -3.22
C GLU A 233 -14.56 13.31 -3.55
N LYS A 234 -13.66 12.84 -2.69
CA LYS A 234 -12.21 13.03 -2.84
C LYS A 234 -11.48 11.84 -3.45
N LEU A 235 -12.00 10.63 -3.28
CA LEU A 235 -11.40 9.45 -3.90
C LEU A 235 -11.88 9.27 -5.35
N PRO A 236 -10.96 8.96 -6.28
CA PRO A 236 -11.33 8.50 -7.61
C PRO A 236 -12.27 7.31 -7.52
N ASN A 237 -13.21 7.20 -8.46
CA ASN A 237 -14.17 6.10 -8.53
C ASN A 237 -13.46 4.74 -8.54
N GLU A 238 -12.29 4.67 -9.17
CA GLU A 238 -11.44 3.49 -9.24
C GLU A 238 -10.92 3.04 -7.87
N CYS A 239 -10.87 3.90 -6.87
CA CYS A 239 -10.41 3.59 -5.51
C CYS A 239 -11.54 3.20 -4.55
N LEU A 240 -12.82 3.43 -4.91
CA LEU A 240 -13.93 3.23 -3.98
C LEU A 240 -14.06 1.79 -3.48
N PHE A 241 -13.62 0.80 -4.26
CA PHE A 241 -13.63 -0.61 -3.84
C PHE A 241 -12.79 -0.86 -2.57
N LEU A 242 -11.78 -0.04 -2.30
CA LEU A 242 -10.92 -0.14 -1.11
C LEU A 242 -11.61 0.35 0.17
N THR A 243 -12.73 1.07 0.02
CA THR A 243 -13.47 1.67 1.13
C THR A 243 -14.66 0.82 1.57
N GLU A 244 -14.97 -0.24 0.83
CA GLU A 244 -16.14 -1.08 1.04
C GLU A 244 -15.76 -2.53 1.33
N LYS A 245 -16.18 -3.03 2.49
CA LYS A 245 -15.89 -4.40 2.92
C LYS A 245 -16.37 -5.44 1.90
N SER A 246 -17.57 -5.27 1.33
CA SER A 246 -18.13 -6.19 0.33
C SER A 246 -17.30 -6.26 -0.94
N SER A 247 -16.69 -5.15 -1.35
CA SER A 247 -15.85 -5.06 -2.53
C SER A 247 -14.50 -5.74 -2.29
N LEU A 248 -13.91 -5.56 -1.10
CA LEU A 248 -12.73 -6.31 -0.67
C LEU A 248 -13.01 -7.82 -0.57
N ASP A 249 -14.16 -8.21 -0.01
CA ASP A 249 -14.57 -9.61 0.14
C ASP A 249 -14.71 -10.31 -1.22
N LYS A 250 -15.21 -9.61 -2.25
CA LYS A 250 -15.28 -10.13 -3.63
C LYS A 250 -13.90 -10.41 -4.22
N ILE A 251 -12.90 -9.58 -3.91
CA ILE A 251 -11.52 -9.81 -4.35
C ILE A 251 -10.97 -11.06 -3.67
N VAL A 252 -11.14 -11.20 -2.35
CA VAL A 252 -10.62 -12.35 -1.58
C VAL A 252 -11.33 -13.66 -1.94
N ASN A 253 -12.66 -13.62 -2.03
CA ASN A 253 -13.50 -14.77 -2.27
C ASN A 253 -14.69 -14.39 -3.19
N PRO A 254 -14.53 -14.51 -4.51
CA PRO A 254 -15.57 -14.09 -5.48
C PRO A 254 -16.84 -14.95 -5.41
N ASN A 255 -16.77 -16.14 -4.80
CA ASN A 255 -17.91 -17.06 -4.68
C ASN A 255 -18.69 -16.87 -3.36
N LYS A 256 -18.30 -15.89 -2.53
CA LYS A 256 -18.97 -15.60 -1.27
C LYS A 256 -20.06 -14.55 -1.51
N HIS A 257 -21.30 -15.01 -1.63
CA HIS A 257 -22.50 -14.17 -1.68
C HIS A 257 -23.04 -13.89 -0.27
#